data_AF-A0A7I9Y026-F1
#
_entry.id   AF-A0A7I9Y026-F1
#
_cell.length_a   1.000
_cell.length_b   1.000
_cell.length_c   1.000
_cell.angle_alpha   90.00
_cell.angle_beta   90.00
_cell.angle_gamma   90.00
#
_symmetry.space_group_name_H-M   'P 1'
#
loop_
_entity.id
_entity.type
_entity.pdbx_description
1 polymer ?
#
loop_
_entity_poly.entity_id
_entity_poly.type
_entity_poly.pdbx_seq_one_letter_code
_entity_poly.pdbx_strand_id
1 'polypeptide(L)'
;MVRIECLPSAWQHSITSDEIRAVISYPLLRYGITTVYADADTYMFVGNRVNNEPWIEVAAEDQDGHTWVVFHAMMLTLRVADEVYDISGGIIDLRSDLSPQRPYIGPRYDREEEI
;
A
#
# COMPACT_ATOMS: atom_id res chain seq x y z
N MET A 1 4.44 10.66 -18.61
CA MET A 1 4.67 11.10 -17.21
C MET A 1 3.52 10.53 -16.40
N VAL A 2 3.81 9.84 -15.30
CA VAL A 2 2.78 9.21 -14.46
C VAL A 2 2.10 10.28 -13.61
N ARG A 3 0.77 10.29 -13.58
CA ARG A 3 -0.06 11.17 -12.75
C ARG A 3 -0.39 10.47 -11.43
N ILE A 4 -0.38 11.21 -10.33
CA ILE A 4 -0.73 10.69 -9.00
C ILE A 4 -1.80 11.60 -8.42
N GLU A 5 -2.93 11.00 -8.05
CA GLU A 5 -4.04 11.65 -7.37
C GLU A 5 -4.22 11.00 -6.01
N CYS A 6 -4.42 11.79 -4.97
CA CYS A 6 -4.64 11.26 -3.62
C CYS A 6 -6.05 11.56 -3.16
N LEU A 7 -6.80 10.52 -2.80
CA LEU A 7 -8.08 10.65 -2.12
C LEU A 7 -7.88 11.18 -0.68
N PRO A 8 -8.90 11.78 -0.06
CA PRO A 8 -8.81 12.27 1.31
C PRO A 8 -8.33 11.21 2.33
N SER A 9 -8.66 9.94 2.11
CA SER A 9 -8.25 8.82 2.97
C SER A 9 -6.75 8.55 2.96
N ALA A 10 -6.05 8.87 1.86
CA ALA A 10 -4.60 8.70 1.77
C ALA A 10 -3.84 9.59 2.77
N TRP A 11 -4.46 10.65 3.26
CA TRP A 11 -3.85 11.62 4.17
C TRP A 11 -4.07 11.28 5.66
N GLN A 12 -4.85 10.24 5.98
CA GLN A 12 -5.27 9.93 7.35
C GLN A 12 -4.10 9.64 8.30
N HIS A 13 -2.95 9.22 7.77
CA HIS A 13 -1.75 8.89 8.55
C HIS A 13 -0.60 9.88 8.34
N SER A 14 -0.90 11.11 7.90
CA SER A 14 0.07 12.22 7.80
C SER A 14 1.26 11.95 6.87
N ILE A 15 1.10 11.07 5.89
CA ILE A 15 2.10 10.85 4.84
C ILE A 15 2.03 12.00 3.83
N THR A 16 3.18 12.52 3.44
CA THR A 16 3.29 13.66 2.53
C THR A 16 3.17 13.25 1.06
N SER A 17 2.82 14.22 0.20
CA SER A 17 2.76 14.01 -1.25
C SER A 17 4.08 13.54 -1.85
N ASP A 18 5.20 14.05 -1.32
CA ASP A 18 6.54 13.71 -1.81
C ASP A 18 6.93 12.28 -1.42
N GLU A 19 6.58 11.85 -0.21
CA GLU A 19 6.74 10.47 0.24
C GLU A 19 5.89 9.50 -0.61
N ILE A 20 4.61 9.80 -0.81
CA ILE A 20 3.72 8.98 -1.67
C ILE A 20 4.30 8.89 -3.09
N ARG A 21 4.71 10.02 -3.67
CA ARG A 21 5.32 10.07 -5.01
C ARG A 21 6.60 9.24 -5.06
N ALA A 22 7.44 9.30 -4.03
CA ALA A 22 8.67 8.54 -3.97
C ALA A 22 8.39 7.03 -3.94
N VAL A 23 7.46 6.57 -3.09
CA VAL A 23 7.10 5.14 -2.97
C VAL A 23 6.47 4.60 -4.26
N ILE A 24 5.56 5.35 -4.90
CA ILE A 24 4.94 4.92 -6.16
C ILE A 24 5.95 4.88 -7.31
N SER A 25 6.86 5.86 -7.37
CA SER A 25 7.82 5.97 -8.47
C SER A 25 9.00 5.00 -8.33
N TYR A 26 9.36 4.63 -7.09
CA TYR A 26 10.52 3.81 -6.76
C TYR A 26 10.19 2.80 -5.65
N PRO A 27 9.23 1.89 -5.86
CA PRO A 27 8.87 0.90 -4.85
C PRO A 27 10.00 -0.11 -4.67
N LEU A 28 10.22 -0.52 -3.42
CA LEU A 28 11.04 -1.69 -3.09
C LEU A 28 10.23 -2.99 -3.26
N LEU A 29 8.93 -2.92 -2.97
CA LEU A 29 7.99 -4.01 -3.17
C LEU A 29 6.70 -3.48 -3.80
N ARG A 30 6.18 -4.22 -4.78
CA ARG A 30 4.84 -4.01 -5.33
C ARG A 30 4.12 -5.35 -5.48
N TYR A 31 2.89 -5.44 -5.01
CA TYR A 31 2.04 -6.63 -5.18
C TYR A 31 0.58 -6.25 -5.38
N GLY A 32 -0.17 -7.15 -6.02
CA GLY A 32 -1.60 -6.97 -6.26
C GLY A 32 -2.39 -7.17 -4.97
N ILE A 33 -3.37 -6.29 -4.74
CA ILE A 33 -4.34 -6.44 -3.64
C ILE A 33 -5.74 -6.56 -4.23
N THR A 34 -6.62 -7.28 -3.55
CA THR A 34 -8.04 -7.33 -3.93
C THR A 34 -8.80 -6.28 -3.12
N THR A 35 -9.75 -5.59 -3.74
CA THR A 35 -10.73 -4.76 -3.01
C THR A 35 -12.13 -5.36 -3.12
N VAL A 36 -13.11 -4.68 -2.52
CA VAL A 36 -14.53 -5.03 -2.71
C VAL A 36 -15.04 -4.78 -4.13
N TYR A 37 -14.28 -4.03 -4.95
CA TYR A 37 -14.57 -3.75 -6.35
C TYR A 37 -13.78 -4.72 -7.23
N ALA A 38 -14.49 -5.62 -7.90
CA ALA A 38 -13.88 -6.76 -8.63
C ALA A 38 -13.09 -6.35 -9.88
N ASP A 39 -13.35 -5.16 -10.41
CA ASP A 39 -12.73 -4.57 -11.59
C ASP A 39 -11.60 -3.59 -11.26
N ALA A 40 -11.37 -3.28 -9.98
CA ALA A 40 -10.34 -2.33 -9.58
C ALA A 40 -8.93 -2.94 -9.69
N ASP A 41 -8.08 -2.31 -10.50
CA ASP A 41 -6.68 -2.73 -10.70
C ASP A 41 -5.80 -2.14 -9.60
N THR A 42 -5.80 -2.79 -8.43
CA THR A 42 -5.23 -2.23 -7.19
C THR A 42 -3.95 -2.91 -6.74
N TYR A 43 -3.03 -2.10 -6.23
CA TYR A 43 -1.70 -2.53 -5.82
C TYR A 43 -1.31 -1.91 -4.48
N MET A 44 -0.50 -2.64 -3.73
CA MET A 44 0.26 -2.11 -2.61
C MET A 44 1.70 -1.85 -3.05
N PHE A 45 2.21 -0.69 -2.68
CA PHE A 45 3.58 -0.25 -2.88
C PHE A 45 4.24 -0.07 -1.51
N VAL A 46 5.44 -0.60 -1.33
CA VAL A 46 6.23 -0.37 -0.12
C VAL A 46 7.59 0.18 -0.51
N GLY A 47 8.04 1.21 0.19
CA GLY A 47 9.33 1.83 -0.10
C GLY A 47 9.87 2.65 1.07
N ASN A 48 11.18 2.91 0.98
CA ASN A 48 11.94 3.76 1.88
C ASN A 48 13.09 4.34 1.04
N ARG A 49 12.90 5.55 0.50
CA ARG A 49 13.81 6.06 -0.53
C ARG A 49 15.03 6.78 0.02
N VAL A 50 14.93 7.39 1.20
CA VAL A 50 16.01 8.20 1.74
C VAL A 50 16.58 7.46 2.95
N ASN A 51 17.90 7.30 2.99
CA ASN A 51 18.56 6.68 4.13
C ASN A 51 18.07 7.31 5.44
N ASN A 52 17.48 6.49 6.33
CA ASN A 52 16.82 6.86 7.59
C ASN A 52 15.40 7.46 7.50
N GLU A 53 14.75 7.51 6.34
CA GLU A 53 13.32 7.81 6.28
C GLU A 53 12.48 6.63 6.77
N PRO A 54 11.24 6.88 7.22
CA PRO A 54 10.34 5.81 7.61
C PRO A 54 9.97 4.92 6.42
N TRP A 55 9.74 3.63 6.70
CA TRP A 55 9.14 2.73 5.73
C TRP A 55 7.68 3.08 5.56
N ILE A 56 7.23 3.18 4.32
CA ILE A 56 5.87 3.62 3.99
C ILE A 56 5.24 2.59 3.07
N GLU A 57 4.00 2.23 3.38
CA GLU A 57 3.12 1.53 2.47
C GLU A 57 2.13 2.52 1.84
N VAL A 58 1.81 2.29 0.57
CA VAL A 58 0.87 3.10 -0.21
C VAL A 58 0.00 2.14 -1.02
N ALA A 59 -1.31 2.22 -0.86
CA ALA A 59 -2.25 1.48 -1.70
C ALA A 59 -2.86 2.40 -2.76
N ALA A 60 -2.82 1.96 -4.01
CA ALA A 60 -3.31 2.74 -5.14
C ALA A 60 -3.96 1.87 -6.22
N GLU A 61 -4.87 2.49 -6.96
CA GLU A 61 -5.53 1.92 -8.14
C GLU A 61 -4.89 2.48 -9.42
N ASP A 62 -4.66 1.63 -10.41
CA ASP A 62 -4.33 2.04 -11.78
C ASP A 62 -5.63 2.25 -12.56
N GLN A 63 -5.99 3.50 -12.86
CA GLN A 63 -7.26 3.77 -13.56
C GLN A 63 -7.18 3.61 -15.07
N ASP A 64 -6.02 3.86 -15.68
CA ASP A 64 -5.88 3.99 -17.13
C ASP A 64 -4.47 3.67 -17.66
N GLY A 65 -3.61 3.04 -16.85
CA GLY A 65 -2.21 2.79 -17.15
C GLY A 65 -1.32 4.03 -17.01
N HIS A 66 -1.88 5.18 -16.60
CA HIS A 66 -1.20 6.47 -16.56
C HIS A 66 -1.45 7.25 -15.26
N THR A 67 -2.51 6.93 -14.53
CA THR A 67 -2.95 7.61 -13.31
C THR A 67 -3.05 6.64 -12.14
N TRP A 68 -2.25 6.90 -11.11
CA TRP A 68 -2.37 6.25 -9.81
C TRP A 68 -3.31 7.03 -8.90
N VAL A 69 -4.41 6.41 -8.51
CA VAL A 69 -5.32 6.95 -7.49
C VAL A 69 -4.99 6.32 -6.14
N VAL A 70 -4.38 7.11 -5.27
CA VAL A 70 -3.95 6.70 -3.94
C VAL A 70 -5.10 6.84 -2.96
N PHE A 71 -5.45 5.75 -2.30
CA PHE A 71 -6.55 5.72 -1.34
C PHE A 71 -6.12 5.38 0.08
N HIS A 72 -4.87 4.95 0.28
CA HIS A 72 -4.28 4.68 1.59
C HIS A 72 -2.77 4.91 1.55
N ALA A 73 -2.22 5.49 2.62
CA ALA A 73 -0.80 5.56 2.85
C ALA A 73 -0.53 5.57 4.36
N MET A 74 0.45 4.80 4.82
CA MET A 74 0.85 4.81 6.22
C MET A 74 2.30 4.41 6.42
N MET A 75 2.84 4.82 7.56
CA MET A 75 4.14 4.38 8.03
C MET A 75 4.06 2.95 8.55
N LEU A 76 4.95 2.10 8.09
CA LEU A 76 5.11 0.75 8.59
C LEU A 76 5.86 0.75 9.92
N THR A 77 5.51 -0.22 10.77
CA THR A 77 6.35 -0.53 11.94
C THR A 77 7.67 -1.14 11.49
N LEU A 78 8.73 -0.96 12.28
CA LEU A 78 10.05 -1.54 11.97
C LEU A 78 9.99 -3.06 11.74
N ARG A 79 9.15 -3.77 12.50
CA ARG A 79 8.98 -5.22 12.33
C ARG A 79 8.41 -5.60 10.97
N VAL A 80 7.35 -4.92 10.53
CA VAL A 80 6.73 -5.20 9.23
C VAL A 80 7.68 -4.79 8.10
N ALA A 81 8.41 -3.69 8.28
CA ALA A 81 9.44 -3.27 7.33
C ALA A 81 10.56 -4.32 7.17
N ASP A 82 11.02 -4.91 8.29
CA ASP A 82 12.03 -5.96 8.31
C ASP A 82 11.54 -7.22 7.58
N GLU A 83 10.31 -7.67 7.87
CA GLU A 83 9.68 -8.79 7.17
C GLU A 83 9.55 -8.53 5.65
N VAL A 84 9.16 -7.31 5.25
CA VAL A 84 9.10 -6.91 3.84
C VAL A 84 10.49 -6.91 3.21
N TYR A 85 11.51 -6.41 3.90
CA TYR A 85 12.89 -6.39 3.41
C TYR A 85 13.45 -7.81 3.24
N ASP A 86 13.24 -8.67 4.22
CA ASP A 86 13.66 -10.07 4.18
C ASP A 86 13.00 -10.86 3.04
N ILE A 87 11.70 -10.63 2.81
CA ILE A 87 10.97 -11.24 1.70
C ILE A 87 11.44 -10.67 0.35
N SER A 88 11.71 -9.37 0.28
CA SER A 88 12.03 -8.67 -0.97
C SER A 88 13.50 -8.76 -1.39
N GLY A 89 14.44 -9.02 -0.48
CA GLY A 89 15.88 -9.13 -0.76
C GLY A 89 16.51 -7.93 -1.49
N GLY A 90 15.83 -6.78 -1.55
CA GLY A 90 16.22 -5.61 -2.33
C GLY A 90 15.09 -5.04 -3.19
N ILE A 91 14.68 -5.74 -4.27
CA ILE A 91 13.58 -5.34 -5.16
C ILE A 91 12.87 -6.60 -5.67
N ILE A 92 11.58 -6.75 -5.33
CA ILE A 92 10.73 -7.83 -5.82
C ILE A 92 9.42 -7.26 -6.36
N ASP A 93 9.04 -7.69 -7.57
CA ASP A 93 7.80 -7.32 -8.24
C ASP A 93 6.88 -8.55 -8.32
N LEU A 94 5.88 -8.61 -7.44
CA LEU A 94 4.93 -9.72 -7.30
C LEU A 94 3.55 -9.34 -7.83
N ARG A 95 3.48 -8.57 -8.91
CA ARG A 95 2.18 -8.23 -9.54
C ARG A 95 1.32 -9.45 -9.92
N SER A 96 1.92 -10.63 -10.04
CA SER A 96 1.22 -11.89 -10.32
C SER A 96 0.74 -12.63 -9.05
N ASP A 97 1.19 -12.21 -7.86
CA ASP A 97 0.88 -12.83 -6.58
C ASP A 97 -0.14 -11.95 -5.84
N LEU A 98 -1.40 -12.38 -5.87
CA LEU A 98 -2.53 -11.65 -5.31
C LEU A 98 -2.65 -11.95 -3.82
N SER A 99 -2.53 -10.92 -2.97
CA SER A 99 -2.88 -11.06 -1.56
C SER A 99 -4.38 -10.84 -1.37
N PRO A 100 -5.16 -11.87 -0.96
CA PRO A 100 -6.59 -11.73 -0.78
C PRO A 100 -6.90 -10.90 0.47
N GLN A 101 -7.68 -9.82 0.30
CA GLN A 101 -8.25 -9.08 1.41
C GLN A 101 -9.59 -9.68 1.81
N ARG A 102 -9.82 -9.82 3.12
CA ARG A 102 -11.13 -10.23 3.64
C ARG A 102 -12.13 -9.08 3.47
N PRO A 103 -13.41 -9.35 3.15
CA PRO A 103 -14.44 -8.32 3.10
C PRO A 103 -14.49 -7.53 4.41
N TYR A 104 -14.52 -6.19 4.31
CA TYR A 104 -14.70 -5.35 5.47
C TYR A 104 -16.13 -5.52 6.01
N ILE A 105 -16.23 -5.95 7.26
CA ILE A 105 -17.50 -6.22 7.95
C ILE A 105 -17.84 -5.19 9.04
N GLY A 106 -17.11 -4.07 9.07
CA GLY A 106 -17.24 -3.07 10.13
C GLY A 106 -16.53 -3.43 11.43
N PRO A 107 -16.41 -2.48 12.38
CA PRO A 107 -15.97 -2.77 13.73
C PRO A 107 -16.98 -3.67 14.43
N ARG A 108 -16.51 -4.78 15.02
CA ARG A 108 -17.35 -5.67 15.85
C ARG A 108 -17.13 -5.34 17.32
N TYR A 109 -18.14 -4.75 17.95
CA TYR A 109 -18.12 -4.44 19.38
C TYR A 109 -18.70 -5.57 20.24
N ASP A 110 -19.54 -6.43 19.64
CA ASP A 110 -20.25 -7.52 20.33
C ASP A 110 -19.59 -8.86 20.02
N ARG A 111 -18.29 -8.97 20.30
CA ARG A 111 -17.53 -10.20 20.03
C ARG A 111 -17.69 -11.17 21.21
N GLU A 112 -18.58 -12.14 21.07
CA GLU A 112 -18.85 -13.19 22.09
C GLU A 112 -17.91 -14.41 22.00
N GLU A 113 -16.86 -14.36 21.19
CA GLU A 113 -15.87 -15.44 21.11
C GLU A 113 -15.05 -15.48 22.41
N GLU A 114 -15.19 -16.54 23.21
CA GLU A 114 -14.23 -16.88 24.27
C GLU A 114 -12.88 -17.23 23.62
N ILE A 115 -11.80 -16.61 24.14
CA ILE A 115 -10.41 -16.80 23.69
C ILE A 115 -9.84 -18.09 24.28
#